data_AF-A0A379S261-F1
#
_entry.id   AF-A0A379S261-F1
#
_cell.length_a   1.000
_cell.length_b   1.000
_cell.length_c   1.000
_cell.angle_alpha   90.00
_cell.angle_beta   90.00
_cell.angle_gamma   90.00
#
_symmetry.space_group_name_H-M   'P 1'
#
loop_
_entity.id
_entity.type
_entity.pdbx_description
1 polymer ?
#
loop_
_entity_poly.entity_id
_entity_poly.type
_entity_poly.pdbx_seq_one_letter_code
_entity_poly.pdbx_strand_id
1 'polypeptide(L)'
;MLSSLKKGVEYIGHYQIYYNARGQAVDYQHTTAPLYASDGGMVGVIEIGRNMSGVRRLQEQVVELNQLLYADHHEKAPCHYYRKPGNAQ
;
A
#
# COMPACT_ATOMS: atom_id res chain seq x y z
N MET A 1 -2.23 -14.02 14.33
CA MET A 1 -2.47 -15.47 14.53
C MET A 1 -2.02 -16.09 15.88
N LEU A 2 -0.73 -16.42 16.11
CA LEU A 2 -0.35 -17.30 17.24
C LEU A 2 -0.70 -16.74 18.63
N SER A 3 -0.60 -15.42 18.80
CA SER A 3 -1.03 -14.74 20.02
C SER A 3 -2.54 -14.79 20.24
N SER A 4 -3.35 -14.78 19.18
CA SER A 4 -4.80 -14.97 19.27
C SER A 4 -5.13 -16.35 19.80
N LEU A 5 -4.43 -17.38 19.32
CA LEU A 5 -4.66 -18.76 19.74
C LEU A 5 -4.20 -19.01 21.18
N LYS A 6 -3.16 -18.33 21.64
CA LYS A 6 -2.63 -18.49 23.00
C LYS A 6 -3.34 -17.63 24.05
N LYS A 7 -3.86 -16.47 23.65
CA LYS A 7 -4.32 -15.43 24.59
C LYS A 7 -5.73 -14.89 24.29
N GLY A 8 -6.38 -15.36 23.23
CA GLY A 8 -7.70 -14.89 22.82
C GLY A 8 -7.71 -13.47 22.27
N VAL A 9 -6.54 -12.95 21.87
CA VAL A 9 -6.42 -11.58 21.36
C VAL A 9 -6.98 -11.51 19.94
N GLU A 10 -7.91 -10.59 19.71
CA GLU A 10 -8.40 -10.27 18.38
C GLU A 10 -7.43 -9.31 17.67
N TYR A 11 -7.23 -9.56 16.37
CA TYR A 11 -6.52 -8.64 15.48
C TYR A 11 -7.49 -8.22 14.39
N ILE A 12 -7.64 -6.92 14.18
CA ILE A 12 -8.52 -6.36 13.14
C ILE A 12 -7.67 -5.57 12.16
N GLY A 13 -7.70 -5.95 10.88
CA GLY A 13 -7.02 -5.22 9.81
C GLY A 13 -5.50 -5.13 9.97
N HIS A 14 -4.89 -6.03 10.74
CA HIS A 14 -3.48 -5.98 11.09
C HIS A 14 -2.62 -6.27 9.86
N TYR A 15 -1.58 -5.46 9.69
CA TYR A 15 -0.67 -5.54 8.55
C TYR A 15 0.64 -6.18 8.97
N GLN A 16 1.10 -7.17 8.20
CA GLN A 16 2.39 -7.80 8.40
C GLN A 16 2.93 -8.32 7.07
N ILE A 17 4.25 -8.23 6.89
CA ILE A 17 4.94 -8.87 5.78
C ILE A 17 5.32 -10.29 6.20
N TYR A 18 4.93 -11.28 5.39
CA TYR A 18 5.30 -12.69 5.54
C TYR A 18 6.17 -13.15 4.38
N TYR A 19 6.85 -14.27 4.55
CA TYR A 19 7.59 -14.94 3.48
C TYR A 19 6.90 -16.24 3.12
N ASN A 20 6.58 -16.42 1.84
CA ASN A 20 6.02 -17.69 1.36
C ASN A 20 7.10 -18.78 1.29
N ALA A 21 6.71 -20.02 0.96
CA ALA A 21 7.63 -21.15 0.83
C ALA A 21 8.74 -20.97 -0.22
N ARG A 22 8.60 -19.99 -1.12
CA ARG A 22 9.61 -19.61 -2.13
C ARG A 22 10.51 -18.46 -1.65
N GLY A 23 10.39 -18.03 -0.40
CA GLY A 23 11.14 -16.90 0.16
C GLY A 23 10.71 -15.53 -0.36
N GLN A 24 9.54 -15.42 -1.01
CA GLN A 24 9.04 -14.14 -1.51
C GLN A 24 8.26 -13.42 -0.42
N ALA A 25 8.54 -12.13 -0.24
CA ALA A 25 7.79 -11.26 0.66
C ALA A 25 6.35 -11.07 0.15
N VAL A 26 5.39 -11.18 1.05
CA VAL A 26 3.96 -11.01 0.81
C VAL A 26 3.41 -10.01 1.82
N ASP A 27 2.90 -8.89 1.32
CA ASP A 27 2.18 -7.90 2.09
C ASP A 27 0.81 -8.49 2.46
N TYR A 28 0.60 -8.79 3.74
CA TYR A 28 -0.59 -9.49 4.19
C TYR A 28 -1.34 -8.64 5.19
N GLN A 29 -2.61 -8.37 4.88
CA GLN A 29 -3.55 -7.76 5.81
C GLN A 29 -4.50 -8.84 6.31
N HIS A 30 -4.67 -8.95 7.62
CA HIS A 30 -5.52 -9.99 8.20
C HIS A 30 -6.32 -9.55 9.42
N THR A 31 -7.43 -10.25 9.61
CA THR A 31 -8.24 -10.22 10.82
C THR A 31 -8.25 -11.62 11.41
N THR A 32 -7.86 -11.76 12.68
CA THR A 32 -7.88 -13.02 13.43
C THR A 32 -8.85 -12.89 14.60
N ALA A 33 -9.78 -13.83 14.74
CA ALA A 33 -10.69 -13.92 15.88
C ALA A 33 -10.61 -15.31 16.54
N PRO A 34 -10.64 -15.40 17.88
CA PRO A 34 -10.73 -16.68 18.57
C PRO A 34 -12.11 -17.32 18.40
N LEU A 35 -12.15 -18.65 18.41
CA LEU A 35 -13.36 -19.45 18.40
C LEU A 35 -13.52 -20.10 19.78
N TYR A 36 -14.71 -19.98 20.35
CA TYR A 36 -15.06 -20.56 21.64
C TYR A 36 -16.16 -21.61 21.48
N ALA A 37 -16.06 -22.71 22.21
CA ALA A 37 -17.14 -23.68 22.36
C ALA A 37 -18.24 -23.14 23.28
N SER A 38 -19.37 -23.83 23.32
CA SER A 38 -20.52 -23.47 24.17
C SER A 38 -20.22 -23.47 25.67
N ASP A 39 -19.17 -24.18 26.09
CA ASP A 39 -18.68 -24.19 27.47
C ASP A 39 -17.71 -23.02 27.79
N GLY A 40 -17.45 -22.15 26.81
CA GLY A 40 -16.52 -21.03 26.92
C GLY A 40 -15.05 -21.42 26.70
N GLY A 41 -14.74 -22.69 26.45
CA GLY A 41 -13.39 -23.14 26.11
C GLY A 41 -12.96 -22.67 24.72
N MET A 42 -11.74 -22.13 24.60
CA MET A 42 -11.20 -21.74 23.29
C MET A 42 -10.84 -22.98 22.48
N VAL A 43 -11.48 -23.15 21.33
CA VAL A 43 -11.29 -24.31 20.45
C VAL A 43 -10.38 -24.02 19.27
N GLY A 44 -10.10 -22.74 18.99
CA GLY A 44 -9.19 -22.36 17.93
C GLY A 44 -9.27 -20.88 17.58
N VAL A 45 -8.83 -20.56 16.36
CA VAL A 45 -8.93 -19.21 15.79
C VAL A 45 -9.37 -19.32 14.34
N ILE A 46 -10.14 -18.33 13.88
CA ILE A 46 -10.39 -18.08 12.47
C ILE A 46 -9.56 -16.88 12.03
N GLU A 47 -8.94 -16.98 10.86
CA GLU A 47 -8.20 -15.88 10.26
C GLU A 47 -8.67 -15.68 8.83
N ILE A 48 -8.95 -14.43 8.49
CA ILE A 48 -9.23 -13.99 7.13
C ILE A 48 -8.16 -12.98 6.76
N GLY A 49 -7.44 -13.23 5.67
CA GLY A 49 -6.46 -12.27 5.19
C GLY A 49 -6.45 -12.12 3.68
N ARG A 50 -5.82 -11.04 3.25
CA ARG A 50 -5.73 -10.59 1.87
C ARG A 50 -4.27 -10.35 1.52
N ASN A 51 -3.85 -10.85 0.36
CA ASN A 51 -2.58 -10.53 -0.24
C ASN A 51 -2.68 -9.15 -0.90
N MET A 52 -1.94 -8.18 -0.37
CA MET A 52 -1.93 -6.79 -0.81
C MET A 52 -0.73 -6.47 -1.73
N SER A 53 0.18 -7.42 -1.98
CA SER A 53 1.38 -7.18 -2.77
C SER A 53 1.08 -6.76 -4.20
N GLY A 54 0.05 -7.34 -4.82
CA GLY A 54 -0.36 -6.96 -6.18
C GLY A 54 -0.89 -5.53 -6.24
N VAL A 55 -1.76 -5.17 -5.30
CA VAL A 55 -2.36 -3.83 -5.22
C VAL A 55 -1.28 -2.76 -4.97
N ARG A 56 -0.33 -3.03 -4.07
CA ARG A 56 0.79 -2.11 -3.79
C ARG A 56 1.68 -1.88 -5.01
N ARG A 57 2.08 -2.94 -5.70
CA ARG A 57 2.90 -2.83 -6.92
C ARG A 57 2.21 -1.99 -7.99
N LEU A 58 0.90 -2.19 -8.18
CA LEU A 58 0.12 -1.40 -9.13
C LEU A 58 0.07 0.08 -8.71
N GLN A 59 -0.11 0.36 -7.42
CA GLN A 59 -0.10 1.73 -6.91
C GLN A 59 1.26 2.40 -7.15
N GLU A 60 2.37 1.71 -6.89
CA GLU A 60 3.73 2.20 -7.16
C GLU A 60 3.94 2.50 -8.64
N GLN A 61 3.52 1.60 -9.53
CA GLN A 61 3.60 1.79 -10.99
C GLN A 61 2.80 3.01 -11.47
N VAL A 62 1.62 3.25 -10.91
CA VAL A 62 0.81 4.43 -11.24
C VAL A 62 1.49 5.72 -10.78
N VAL A 63 2.09 5.72 -9.58
CA VAL A 63 2.83 6.87 -9.06
C VAL A 63 4.06 7.15 -9.92
N GLU A 64 4.83 6.12 -10.28
CA GLU A 64 6.00 6.23 -11.14
C GLU A 64 5.63 6.77 -12.53
N LEU A 65 4.56 6.22 -13.14
CA LEU A 65 4.07 6.69 -14.44
C LEU A 65 3.65 8.16 -14.39
N ASN A 66 2.94 8.56 -13.34
CA ASN A 66 2.51 9.94 -13.15
C ASN A 66 3.74 10.87 -13.05
N GLN A 67 4.75 10.50 -12.26
CA GLN A 67 5.99 11.26 -12.15
C GLN A 67 6.67 11.43 -13.51
N LEU A 68 6.77 10.37 -14.33
CA LEU A 68 7.38 10.45 -15.66
C LEU A 68 6.62 11.38 -16.62
N LEU A 69 5.29 11.30 -16.65
CA LEU A 69 4.48 12.11 -17.55
C LEU A 69 4.54 13.60 -17.22
N TYR A 70 4.55 13.97 -15.93
CA TYR A 70 4.52 15.36 -15.52
C TYR A 70 5.91 15.96 -15.21
N ALA A 71 6.97 15.16 -15.13
CA ALA A 71 8.34 15.67 -15.05
C ALA A 71 8.79 16.36 -16.35
N ASP A 72 8.32 15.89 -17.52
CA ASP A 72 8.70 16.42 -18.84
C ASP A 72 8.08 17.80 -19.14
N HIS A 73 7.00 18.17 -18.45
CA HIS A 73 6.29 19.43 -18.67
C HIS A 73 6.87 20.65 -17.94
N HIS A 74 7.97 20.49 -17.17
CA HIS A 74 8.63 21.60 -16.48
C HIS A 74 9.76 22.26 -17.27
N GLU A 75 10.14 21.74 -18.45
CA GLU A 75 11.10 22.41 -19.32
C GLU A 75 10.43 23.08 -20.52
N LYS A 76 10.61 24.41 -20.58
CA LYS A 76 10.36 25.32 -21.70
C LYS A 76 8.92 25.83 -21.84
N ALA A 77 8.54 26.72 -20.92
CA ALA A 77 7.90 27.94 -21.39
C ALA A 77 8.98 28.76 -22.13
N PRO A 78 8.89 28.98 -23.45
CA PRO A 78 9.78 29.92 -24.12
C PRO A 78 9.48 31.32 -23.58
N CYS A 79 10.41 31.87 -22.78
CA CYS A 79 10.44 33.28 -22.44
C CYS A 79 10.64 34.10 -23.71
N HIS A 80 9.54 34.43 -24.39
CA HIS A 80 9.52 35.43 -25.43
C HIS A 80 9.74 36.80 -24.79
N TYR A 81 11.00 37.25 -24.75
CA TYR A 81 11.34 38.63 -24.47
C TYR A 81 10.78 39.51 -25.60
N TYR A 82 9.68 40.22 -25.33
CA TYR A 82 9.23 41.30 -26.22
C TYR A 82 10.19 42.49 -26.08
N ARG A 83 11.01 42.72 -27.12
CA ARG A 83 11.76 43.97 -27.30
C ARG A 83 10.77 45.07 -27.69
N LYS A 84 10.57 46.06 -26.81
CA LYS A 84 9.83 47.29 -27.19
C LYS A 84 10.58 48.01 -28.32
N PRO A 85 9.92 48.39 -29.43
CA PRO A 85 10.53 49.29 -30.40
C PRO A 85 10.74 50.66 -29.74
N GLY A 86 11.95 51.18 -29.89
CA GLY A 86 12.30 52.52 -29.42
C GLY A 86 11.50 53.58 -30.16
N ASN A 87 10.97 54.54 -29.41
CA ASN A 87 10.33 55.71 -29.97
C ASN A 87 11.43 56.59 -30.57
N ALA A 88 11.51 56.64 -31.90
CA ALA A 88 12.21 57.71 -32.59
C ALA A 88 11.39 58.99 -32.43
N GLN A 89 12.02 60.03 -31.90
CA GLN A 89 11.49 61.37 -31.80
C GLN A 89 12.58 62.33 -32.27
#